data_AF-A0AAQ4QCP6-F1
#
_entry.id   AF-A0AAQ4QCP6-F1
#
_cell.length_a   1.000
_cell.length_b   1.000
_cell.length_c   1.000
_cell.angle_alpha   90.00
_cell.angle_beta   90.00
_cell.angle_gamma   90.00
#
_symmetry.space_group_name_H-M   'P 1'
#
loop_
_entity.id
_entity.type
_entity.pdbx_description
1 polymer ?
#
loop_
_entity_poly.entity_id
_entity_poly.type
_entity_poly.pdbx_seq_one_letter_code
_entity_poly.pdbx_strand_id
1 'polypeptide(L)'
;MATADSGTKPLQSAMKMAKVAIQLDGENKHKEAYCEYLRTINYISHSLLEEAASQDAEDGDVVEVERMLRLAEQCLERSKAFVGRRGEPPDLLDASASRSRSPGQSQRSPPRPAAVAANAAAGHRGVPSDGDGDVSPFLPPEVFQRLQTVESRDASKKQLTPIEEASRLNQKLKANYEARLARLTPGQAYQKTSLTLSLQRQMMENLIIAKARQDALQRKMEERRLRLQEEAN
;
A
#
# COMPACT_ATOMS: atom_id res chain seq x y z
N MET A 1 20.46 17.25 50.81
CA MET A 1 20.28 15.92 50.21
C MET A 1 18.79 15.65 50.16
N ALA A 2 18.18 15.75 48.97
CA ALA A 2 16.75 15.60 48.78
C ALA A 2 16.42 14.14 48.40
N THR A 3 15.34 13.67 49.00
CA THR A 3 14.87 12.28 49.10
C THR A 3 14.51 11.68 47.74
N ALA A 4 15.15 10.56 47.40
CA ALA A 4 14.78 9.71 46.29
C ALA A 4 13.45 8.99 46.63
N ASP A 5 12.36 9.47 46.04
CA ASP A 5 11.08 8.76 45.99
C ASP A 5 11.17 7.66 44.91
N SER A 6 12.00 6.64 45.15
CA SER A 6 12.26 5.54 44.23
C SER A 6 11.34 4.34 44.50
N GLY A 7 10.04 4.60 44.66
CA GLY A 7 9.04 3.57 44.92
C GLY A 7 8.39 2.94 43.67
N THR A 8 8.57 3.52 42.48
CA THR A 8 7.98 3.00 41.25
C THR A 8 9.04 2.67 40.22
N LYS A 9 9.00 1.45 39.67
CA LYS A 9 9.88 1.03 38.57
C LYS A 9 9.86 2.06 37.43
N PRO A 10 11.02 2.43 36.85
CA PRO A 10 11.11 3.46 35.79
C PRO A 10 10.10 3.25 34.65
N LEU A 11 9.86 2.00 34.23
CA LEU A 11 8.85 1.70 33.22
C LEU A 11 7.44 2.12 33.63
N GLN A 12 7.05 1.92 34.90
CA GLN A 12 5.70 2.30 35.36
C GLN A 12 5.51 3.82 35.37
N SER A 13 6.55 4.57 35.73
CA SER A 13 6.52 6.04 35.67
C SER A 13 6.38 6.51 34.21
N ALA A 14 7.19 5.94 33.31
CA ALA A 14 7.11 6.23 31.89
C ALA A 14 5.72 5.93 31.30
N MET A 15 5.11 4.79 31.67
CA MET A 15 3.75 4.42 31.24
C MET A 15 2.70 5.42 31.73
N LYS A 16 2.82 5.92 32.97
CA LYS A 16 1.91 6.95 33.50
C LYS A 16 2.03 8.25 32.72
N MET A 17 3.26 8.70 32.43
CA MET A 17 3.50 9.90 31.62
C MET A 17 2.92 9.75 30.21
N ALA A 18 3.18 8.60 29.56
CA ALA A 18 2.62 8.31 28.24
C ALA A 18 1.07 8.31 28.24
N LYS A 19 0.45 7.81 29.31
CA LYS A 19 -1.01 7.81 29.46
C LYS A 19 -1.57 9.24 29.52
N VAL A 20 -0.90 10.15 30.24
CA VAL A 20 -1.28 11.57 30.27
C VAL A 20 -1.19 12.19 28.87
N ALA A 21 -0.11 11.92 28.15
CA ALA A 21 0.06 12.41 26.78
C ALA A 21 -1.06 11.92 25.84
N ILE A 22 -1.43 10.64 25.92
CA ILE A 22 -2.53 10.04 25.13
C ILE A 22 -3.87 10.67 25.50
N GLN A 23 -4.11 10.95 26.78
CA GLN A 23 -5.35 11.60 27.22
C GLN A 23 -5.47 13.01 26.64
N LEU A 24 -4.41 13.82 26.72
CA LEU A 24 -4.39 15.16 26.14
C LEU A 24 -4.60 15.13 24.62
N ASP A 25 -4.05 14.12 23.93
CA ASP A 25 -4.25 13.95 22.49
C ASP A 25 -5.71 13.61 22.16
N GLY A 26 -6.37 12.80 23.00
CA GLY A 26 -7.80 12.50 22.90
C GLY A 26 -8.71 13.69 23.22
N GLU A 27 -8.26 14.63 24.05
CA GLU A 27 -8.96 15.88 24.39
C GLU A 27 -8.76 17.00 23.34
N ASN A 28 -8.17 16.71 22.17
CA ASN A 28 -7.78 17.67 21.14
C ASN A 28 -6.75 18.73 21.59
N LYS A 29 -6.06 18.51 22.71
CA LYS A 29 -4.98 19.39 23.22
C LYS A 29 -3.64 18.98 22.62
N HIS A 30 -3.58 18.91 21.29
CA HIS A 30 -2.45 18.30 20.58
C HIS A 30 -1.08 18.96 20.85
N LYS A 31 -1.04 20.28 21.11
CA LYS A 31 0.19 20.98 21.49
C LYS A 31 0.72 20.53 22.85
N GLU A 32 -0.15 20.34 23.82
CA GLU A 32 0.20 19.88 25.16
C GLU A 32 0.59 18.40 25.12
N ALA A 33 -0.18 17.58 24.41
CA ALA A 33 0.12 16.17 24.17
C ALA A 33 1.51 15.98 23.54
N TYR A 34 1.85 16.79 22.53
CA TYR A 34 3.18 16.78 21.90
C TYR A 34 4.30 17.06 22.92
N CYS A 35 4.15 18.08 23.75
CA CYS A 35 5.11 18.39 24.81
C CYS A 35 5.24 17.23 25.82
N GLU A 36 4.14 16.58 26.19
CA GLU A 36 4.17 15.42 27.10
C GLU A 36 4.82 14.19 26.46
N TYR A 37 4.60 13.94 25.16
CA TYR A 37 5.29 12.85 24.45
C TYR A 37 6.81 13.06 24.45
N LEU A 38 7.27 14.29 24.17
CA LEU A 38 8.70 14.62 24.23
C LEU A 38 9.27 14.47 25.64
N ARG A 39 8.54 14.91 26.68
CA ARG A 39 8.96 14.71 28.07
C ARG A 39 9.06 13.23 28.43
N THR A 40 8.11 12.42 27.98
CA THR A 40 8.15 10.97 28.21
C THR A 40 9.37 10.32 27.54
N ILE A 41 9.68 10.70 26.29
CA ILE A 41 10.88 10.21 25.58
C ILE A 41 12.16 10.61 26.30
N ASN A 42 12.24 11.87 26.74
CA ASN A 42 13.39 12.38 27.47
C ASN A 42 13.59 11.65 28.81
N TYR A 43 12.51 11.43 29.56
CA TYR A 43 12.53 10.63 30.80
C TYR A 43 13.06 9.22 30.54
N ILE A 44 12.51 8.51 29.55
CA ILE A 44 12.96 7.17 29.18
C ILE A 44 14.45 7.16 28.85
N SER A 45 14.91 8.15 28.08
CA SER A 45 16.31 8.27 27.68
C SER A 45 17.22 8.46 28.90
N HIS A 46 16.82 9.31 29.86
CA HIS A 46 17.59 9.51 31.10
C HIS A 46 17.60 8.26 31.99
N SER A 47 16.45 7.61 32.19
CA SER A 47 16.38 6.39 33.01
C SER A 47 17.25 5.26 32.45
N LEU A 48 17.26 5.07 31.13
CA LEU A 48 18.10 4.04 30.49
C LEU A 48 19.59 4.40 30.54
N LEU A 49 19.94 5.69 30.50
CA LEU A 49 21.32 6.13 30.70
C LEU A 49 21.80 5.90 32.13
N GLU A 50 20.95 6.13 33.13
CA GLU A 50 21.25 5.85 34.54
C GLU A 50 21.44 4.34 34.79
N GLU A 51 20.60 3.50 34.17
CA GLU A 51 20.72 2.04 34.22
C GLU A 51 22.02 1.57 33.56
N ALA A 52 22.36 2.09 32.38
CA ALA A 52 23.60 1.73 31.68
C ALA A 52 24.87 2.23 32.39
N ALA A 53 24.77 3.31 33.19
CA ALA A 53 25.89 3.85 33.96
C ALA A 53 26.07 3.16 35.33
N SER A 54 25.06 2.41 35.80
CA SER A 54 25.10 1.70 37.07
C SER A 54 25.84 0.36 36.91
N GLN A 55 26.69 -0.01 37.87
CA GLN A 55 27.50 -1.24 37.81
C GLN A 55 26.68 -2.54 37.91
N ASP A 56 25.37 -2.44 38.15
CA ASP A 56 24.40 -3.54 38.16
C ASP A 56 23.82 -3.84 36.75
N ALA A 57 24.51 -3.42 35.69
CA ALA A 57 24.09 -3.56 34.29
C ALA A 57 23.89 -5.02 33.82
N GLU A 58 24.40 -6.01 34.55
CA GLU A 58 24.20 -7.44 34.23
C GLU A 58 22.88 -8.02 34.76
N ASP A 59 22.17 -7.31 35.64
CA ASP A 59 20.83 -7.66 36.15
C ASP A 59 19.77 -6.59 35.78
N GLY A 60 20.04 -5.80 34.74
CA GLY A 60 19.02 -4.98 34.10
C GLY A 60 18.00 -5.89 33.44
N ASP A 61 16.72 -5.75 33.80
CA ASP A 61 15.65 -6.52 33.15
C ASP A 61 15.59 -6.09 31.68
N VAL A 62 16.28 -6.85 30.81
CA VAL A 62 16.34 -6.62 29.36
C VAL A 62 14.93 -6.47 28.78
N VAL A 63 13.94 -7.14 29.38
CA VAL A 63 12.54 -7.02 28.99
C VAL A 63 11.95 -5.65 29.38
N GLU A 64 12.32 -5.10 30.54
CA GLU A 64 11.94 -3.76 30.98
C GLU A 64 12.57 -2.69 30.06
N VAL A 65 13.86 -2.80 29.75
CA VAL A 65 14.57 -1.92 28.81
C VAL A 65 13.90 -1.95 27.43
N GLU A 66 13.63 -3.14 26.89
CA GLU A 66 12.91 -3.29 25.61
C GLU A 66 11.53 -2.63 25.65
N ARG A 67 10.79 -2.78 26.75
CA ARG A 67 9.46 -2.16 26.90
C ARG A 67 9.55 -0.64 26.96
N MET A 68 10.54 -0.10 27.65
CA MET A 68 10.79 1.35 27.70
C MET A 68 11.14 1.89 26.31
N LEU A 69 11.98 1.20 25.55
CA LEU A 69 12.33 1.57 24.18
C LEU A 69 11.10 1.53 23.25
N ARG A 70 10.29 0.46 23.30
CA ARG A 70 9.03 0.39 22.53
C ARG A 70 8.06 1.52 22.88
N LEU A 71 7.99 1.90 24.16
CA LEU A 71 7.15 3.03 24.59
C LEU A 71 7.67 4.36 24.02
N ALA A 72 8.98 4.59 24.02
CA ALA A 72 9.60 5.76 23.42
C ALA A 72 9.34 5.84 21.91
N GLU A 73 9.43 4.71 21.19
CA GLU A 73 9.08 4.61 19.77
C GLU A 73 7.63 5.04 19.50
N GLN A 74 6.69 4.56 20.31
CA GLN A 74 5.27 4.92 20.17
C GLN A 74 5.04 6.41 20.44
N CYS A 75 5.67 6.97 21.48
CA CYS A 75 5.61 8.41 21.75
C CYS A 75 6.20 9.23 20.58
N LEU A 76 7.27 8.75 19.96
CA LEU A 76 7.92 9.42 18.83
C LEU A 76 7.05 9.38 17.57
N GLU A 77 6.40 8.26 17.28
CA GLU A 77 5.49 8.12 16.14
C GLU A 77 4.31 9.11 16.25
N ARG A 78 3.70 9.24 17.42
CA ARG A 78 2.63 10.21 17.67
C ARG A 78 3.14 11.66 17.61
N SER A 79 4.34 11.92 18.11
CA SER A 79 4.98 13.24 18.01
C SER A 79 5.22 13.65 16.55
N LYS A 80 5.68 12.70 15.70
CA LYS A 80 5.84 12.93 14.25
C LYS A 80 4.50 13.21 13.57
N ALA A 81 3.44 12.50 13.95
CA ALA A 81 2.10 12.74 13.42
C ALA A 81 1.59 14.16 13.74
N PHE A 82 1.93 14.72 14.90
CA PHE A 82 1.64 16.11 15.24
C PHE A 82 2.36 17.11 14.32
N VAL A 83 3.65 16.90 14.06
CA VAL A 83 4.45 17.76 13.17
C VAL A 83 3.93 17.70 11.73
N GLY A 84 3.55 16.51 11.25
CA GLY A 84 2.95 16.33 9.92
C GLY A 84 1.64 17.10 9.73
N ARG A 85 0.83 17.26 10.78
CA ARG A 85 -0.40 18.09 10.75
C ARG A 85 -0.15 19.60 10.80
N ARG A 86 1.03 20.03 11.29
CA ARG A 86 1.36 21.46 11.44
C ARG A 86 1.92 22.09 10.15
N GLY A 87 2.32 21.26 9.19
CA GLY A 87 2.88 21.68 7.90
C GLY A 87 1.85 21.83 6.78
N GLU A 88 0.57 21.57 7.04
CA GLU A 88 -0.51 21.78 6.08
C GLU A 88 -1.02 23.23 6.19
N PRO A 89 -0.89 24.07 5.15
CA PRO A 89 -1.33 25.46 5.20
C PRO A 89 -2.84 25.54 5.40
N PRO A 90 -3.34 26.49 6.23
CA PRO A 90 -4.76 26.70 6.46
C PRO A 90 -5.36 27.49 5.30
N ASP A 91 -5.50 26.83 4.14
CA ASP A 91 -6.41 27.26 3.09
C ASP A 91 -7.22 26.03 2.70
N LEU A 92 -8.55 26.19 2.58
CA LEU A 92 -9.55 25.19 2.15
C LEU A 92 -10.36 24.45 3.25
N LEU A 93 -10.52 25.01 4.45
CA LEU A 93 -11.62 24.60 5.35
C LEU A 93 -12.43 25.80 5.83
N ASP A 94 -12.94 26.60 4.90
CA ASP A 94 -14.10 27.46 5.16
C ASP A 94 -14.98 27.60 3.91
N ALA A 95 -15.75 26.56 3.63
CA ALA A 95 -16.98 26.63 2.84
C ALA A 95 -17.65 25.26 2.86
N SER A 96 -18.47 24.97 3.88
CA SER A 96 -19.75 24.24 3.75
C SER A 96 -20.37 23.93 5.12
N ALA A 97 -20.60 24.97 5.91
CA ALA A 97 -21.71 24.97 6.86
C ALA A 97 -22.65 26.11 6.45
N SER A 98 -23.64 25.81 5.60
CA SER A 98 -24.97 26.44 5.58
C SER A 98 -25.70 26.21 4.25
N ARG A 99 -26.62 25.23 4.23
CA ARG A 99 -27.94 25.29 3.58
C ARG A 99 -28.65 23.96 3.88
N SER A 100 -29.39 23.93 4.99
CA SER A 100 -30.83 24.25 5.05
C SER A 100 -31.70 23.15 4.40
N ARG A 101 -32.39 22.42 5.28
CA ARG A 101 -33.46 21.45 5.04
C ARG A 101 -34.59 22.05 4.18
N SER A 102 -35.18 21.22 3.31
CA SER A 102 -36.65 21.10 3.16
C SER A 102 -37.05 19.77 2.49
N PRO A 103 -38.16 19.13 2.90
CA PRO A 103 -38.68 17.88 2.33
C PRO A 103 -39.78 18.13 1.28
N GLY A 104 -39.93 17.26 0.28
CA GLY A 104 -41.04 17.35 -0.68
C GLY A 104 -41.16 16.13 -1.59
N GLN A 105 -42.28 15.42 -1.45
CA GLN A 105 -42.70 14.22 -2.17
C GLN A 105 -43.00 14.50 -3.65
N SER A 106 -42.73 13.55 -4.55
CA SER A 106 -43.80 12.87 -5.29
C SER A 106 -43.33 11.70 -6.17
N GLN A 107 -44.23 10.73 -6.21
CA GLN A 107 -44.18 9.39 -6.78
C GLN A 107 -44.11 9.38 -8.32
N ARG A 108 -43.42 8.39 -8.90
CA ARG A 108 -44.05 7.27 -9.64
C ARG A 108 -43.00 6.35 -10.25
N SER A 109 -43.26 5.05 -10.16
CA SER A 109 -42.52 3.93 -10.74
C SER A 109 -43.25 3.39 -12.00
N PRO A 110 -42.85 2.27 -12.64
CA PRO A 110 -42.38 2.17 -14.04
C PRO A 110 -43.39 1.40 -14.95
N PRO A 111 -43.07 0.94 -16.20
CA PRO A 111 -42.37 -0.34 -16.37
C PRO A 111 -41.55 -0.54 -17.69
N ARG A 112 -40.87 -1.68 -17.69
CA ARG A 112 -40.08 -2.43 -18.70
C ARG A 112 -40.87 -2.76 -20.00
N PRO A 113 -40.19 -3.20 -21.10
CA PRO A 113 -40.52 -4.54 -21.60
C PRO A 113 -39.32 -5.40 -22.02
N ALA A 114 -39.61 -6.70 -22.12
CA ALA A 114 -38.72 -7.81 -22.40
C ALA A 114 -38.65 -8.18 -23.90
N ALA A 115 -37.70 -9.06 -24.20
CA ALA A 115 -37.25 -9.53 -25.51
C ALA A 115 -38.30 -10.23 -26.39
N VAL A 116 -38.07 -10.17 -27.71
CA VAL A 116 -38.40 -11.23 -28.69
C VAL A 116 -37.34 -11.26 -29.81
N ALA A 117 -37.21 -12.44 -30.40
CA ALA A 117 -36.04 -12.97 -31.10
C ALA A 117 -36.14 -12.96 -32.64
N ALA A 118 -35.05 -13.44 -33.25
CA ALA A 118 -34.93 -14.17 -34.52
C ALA A 118 -34.69 -13.38 -35.83
N ASN A 119 -33.43 -13.52 -36.29
CA ASN A 119 -32.93 -13.83 -37.64
C ASN A 119 -33.91 -13.75 -38.85
N ALA A 120 -33.52 -13.01 -39.89
CA ALA A 120 -33.14 -13.57 -41.20
C ALA A 120 -32.70 -12.49 -42.21
N ALA A 121 -31.54 -12.76 -42.83
CA ALA A 121 -31.06 -12.44 -44.19
C ALA A 121 -31.73 -11.36 -45.06
N ALA A 122 -30.90 -10.41 -45.51
CA ALA A 122 -30.78 -9.84 -46.87
C ALA A 122 -29.83 -8.63 -46.75
N GLY A 123 -28.91 -8.27 -47.64
CA GLY A 123 -28.56 -8.67 -48.99
C GLY A 123 -27.57 -7.60 -49.47
N HIS A 124 -26.59 -7.99 -50.26
CA HIS A 124 -25.58 -7.08 -50.82
C HIS A 124 -26.21 -5.94 -51.63
N ARG A 125 -25.84 -4.69 -51.36
CA ARG A 125 -25.75 -3.65 -52.41
C ARG A 125 -24.84 -2.51 -51.96
N GLY A 126 -23.71 -2.37 -52.65
CA GLY A 126 -22.76 -1.28 -52.41
C GLY A 126 -23.27 0.05 -52.95
N VAL A 127 -22.79 1.12 -52.34
CA VAL A 127 -22.68 2.46 -52.92
C VAL A 127 -21.42 3.10 -52.33
N PRO A 128 -20.50 3.66 -53.14
CA PRO A 128 -19.46 4.55 -52.63
C PRO A 128 -20.08 5.93 -52.46
N SER A 129 -20.08 6.46 -51.23
CA SER A 129 -20.45 7.86 -50.99
C SER A 129 -19.16 8.61 -50.66
N ASP A 130 -18.60 9.24 -51.69
CA ASP A 130 -17.68 10.37 -51.53
C ASP A 130 -18.44 11.47 -50.78
N GLY A 131 -17.90 11.85 -49.63
CA GLY A 131 -18.51 12.79 -48.70
C GLY A 131 -17.49 13.22 -47.68
N ASP A 132 -16.73 14.23 -48.09
CA ASP A 132 -16.03 15.20 -47.25
C ASP A 132 -16.77 15.47 -45.92
N GLY A 133 -16.04 15.43 -44.80
CA GLY A 133 -16.61 15.85 -43.52
C GLY A 133 -16.15 15.04 -42.31
N ASP A 134 -15.23 15.66 -41.58
CA ASP A 134 -14.92 15.47 -40.17
C ASP A 134 -13.96 14.33 -39.80
N VAL A 135 -12.72 14.76 -39.53
CA VAL A 135 -11.67 13.97 -38.88
C VAL A 135 -12.14 13.58 -37.49
N SER A 136 -12.83 12.44 -37.40
CA SER A 136 -13.00 11.78 -36.12
C SER A 136 -11.59 11.51 -35.55
N PRO A 137 -11.23 12.09 -34.39
CA PRO A 137 -9.90 11.90 -33.80
C PRO A 137 -9.71 10.48 -33.25
N PHE A 138 -10.78 9.68 -33.30
CA PHE A 138 -10.81 8.32 -32.78
C PHE A 138 -10.85 7.32 -33.92
N LEU A 139 -9.84 6.46 -33.95
CA LEU A 139 -9.78 5.33 -34.86
C LEU A 139 -10.96 4.37 -34.56
N PRO A 140 -11.66 3.87 -35.59
CA PRO A 140 -12.69 2.84 -35.43
C PRO A 140 -12.21 1.65 -34.57
N PRO A 141 -13.08 1.04 -33.76
CA PRO A 141 -12.71 -0.08 -32.88
C PRO A 141 -11.93 -1.19 -33.59
N GLU A 142 -12.22 -1.43 -34.87
CA GLU A 142 -11.60 -2.44 -35.72
C GLU A 142 -10.13 -2.13 -36.04
N VAL A 143 -9.75 -0.85 -36.19
CA VAL A 143 -8.35 -0.46 -36.41
C VAL A 143 -7.58 -0.39 -35.09
N PHE A 144 -8.22 0.05 -34.00
CA PHE A 144 -7.62 -0.01 -32.66
C PHE A 144 -7.31 -1.45 -32.24
N GLN A 145 -8.24 -2.37 -32.48
CA GLN A 145 -8.05 -3.79 -32.20
C GLN A 145 -6.93 -4.38 -33.07
N ARG A 146 -6.82 -4.01 -34.35
CA ARG A 146 -5.69 -4.44 -35.21
C ARG A 146 -4.35 -3.91 -34.71
N LEU A 147 -4.27 -2.65 -34.31
CA LEU A 147 -3.03 -2.06 -33.78
C LEU A 147 -2.61 -2.73 -32.47
N GLN A 148 -3.55 -2.97 -31.54
CA GLN A 148 -3.27 -3.76 -30.33
C GLN A 148 -2.86 -5.20 -30.65
N THR A 149 -3.47 -5.81 -31.66
CA THR A 149 -3.11 -7.18 -32.10
C THR A 149 -1.70 -7.20 -32.68
N VAL A 150 -1.31 -6.19 -33.46
CA VAL A 150 0.04 -6.06 -34.04
C VAL A 150 1.09 -5.81 -32.95
N GLU A 151 0.85 -4.91 -31.99
CA GLU A 151 1.75 -4.70 -30.83
C GLU A 151 1.86 -5.94 -29.94
N SER A 152 0.77 -6.68 -29.73
CA SER A 152 0.78 -7.91 -28.94
C SER A 152 1.60 -9.03 -29.61
N ARG A 153 1.60 -9.07 -30.95
CA ARG A 153 2.36 -10.04 -31.73
C ARG A 153 3.87 -9.79 -31.63
N ASP A 154 4.32 -8.53 -31.58
CA ASP A 154 5.75 -8.23 -31.42
C ASP A 154 6.24 -8.39 -29.98
N ALA A 155 5.39 -8.19 -28.97
CA ALA A 155 5.69 -8.55 -27.59
C ALA A 155 5.84 -10.08 -27.39
N SER A 156 5.05 -10.88 -28.11
CA SER A 156 5.10 -12.36 -28.04
C SER A 156 6.34 -13.00 -28.67
N LYS A 157 7.10 -12.26 -29.49
CA LYS A 157 8.31 -12.76 -30.17
C LYS A 157 9.56 -12.76 -29.29
N LYS A 158 9.56 -12.00 -28.18
CA LYS A 158 10.63 -12.05 -27.19
C LYS A 158 10.29 -13.17 -26.22
N GLN A 159 10.86 -14.37 -26.43
CA GLN A 159 10.85 -15.40 -25.39
C GLN A 159 11.55 -14.82 -24.17
N LEU A 160 10.77 -14.51 -23.14
CA LEU A 160 11.27 -13.94 -21.91
C LEU A 160 11.91 -15.07 -21.09
N THR A 161 12.98 -14.73 -20.38
CA THR A 161 13.51 -15.64 -19.36
C THR A 161 12.45 -15.83 -18.27
N PRO A 162 12.45 -16.97 -17.55
CA PRO A 162 11.49 -17.21 -16.47
C PRO A 162 11.42 -16.06 -15.43
N ILE A 163 12.53 -15.39 -15.17
CA ILE A 163 12.59 -14.25 -14.24
C ILE A 163 11.96 -12.98 -14.82
N GLU A 164 12.10 -12.73 -16.12
CA GLU A 164 11.44 -11.61 -16.80
C GLU A 164 9.93 -11.82 -16.91
N GLU A 165 9.49 -13.05 -17.16
CA GLU A 165 8.06 -13.41 -17.11
C GLU A 165 7.46 -13.10 -15.73
N ALA A 166 8.13 -13.53 -14.66
CA ALA A 166 7.70 -13.22 -13.30
C ALA A 166 7.71 -11.70 -13.01
N SER A 167 8.68 -10.95 -13.53
CA SER A 167 8.73 -9.50 -13.41
C SER A 167 7.52 -8.83 -14.07
N ARG A 168 7.14 -9.25 -15.28
CA ARG A 168 5.93 -8.77 -15.96
C ARG A 168 4.66 -9.10 -15.18
N LEU A 169 4.56 -10.31 -14.64
CA LEU A 169 3.45 -10.70 -13.79
C LEU A 169 3.39 -9.84 -12.52
N ASN A 170 4.53 -9.56 -11.89
CA ASN A 170 4.63 -8.73 -10.70
C ASN A 170 4.29 -7.26 -10.97
N GLN A 171 4.65 -6.72 -12.14
CA GLN A 171 4.18 -5.40 -12.57
C GLN A 171 2.65 -5.36 -12.68
N LYS A 172 2.04 -6.39 -13.29
CA LYS A 172 0.58 -6.49 -13.39
C LYS A 172 -0.08 -6.62 -12.02
N LEU A 173 0.51 -7.41 -11.12
CA LEU A 173 0.02 -7.55 -9.74
C LEU A 173 0.08 -6.23 -8.98
N LYS A 174 1.19 -5.50 -9.11
CA LYS A 174 1.35 -4.18 -8.50
C LYS A 174 0.30 -3.18 -9.02
N ALA A 175 0.08 -3.15 -10.34
CA ALA A 175 -0.94 -2.30 -10.94
C ALA A 175 -2.36 -2.66 -10.45
N ASN A 176 -2.68 -3.96 -10.30
CA ASN A 176 -3.95 -4.39 -9.75
C ASN A 176 -4.11 -4.03 -8.28
N TYR A 177 -3.05 -4.18 -7.49
CA TYR A 177 -2.98 -3.76 -6.10
C TYR A 177 -3.27 -2.26 -5.97
N GLU A 178 -2.60 -1.41 -6.76
CA GLU A 178 -2.79 0.04 -6.76
C GLU A 178 -4.23 0.40 -7.12
N ALA A 179 -4.80 -0.24 -8.14
CA ALA A 179 -6.20 -0.03 -8.52
C ALA A 179 -7.18 -0.44 -7.42
N ARG A 180 -6.92 -1.53 -6.68
CA ARG A 180 -7.72 -1.94 -5.53
C ARG A 180 -7.56 -0.99 -4.36
N LEU A 181 -6.33 -0.52 -4.12
CA LEU A 181 -5.99 0.40 -3.05
C LEU A 181 -6.69 1.74 -3.23
N ALA A 182 -6.75 2.26 -4.46
CA ALA A 182 -7.45 3.50 -4.79
C ALA A 182 -8.97 3.44 -4.55
N ARG A 183 -9.56 2.24 -4.54
CA ARG A 183 -10.99 2.04 -4.27
C ARG A 183 -11.33 1.83 -2.79
N LEU A 184 -10.33 1.63 -1.93
CA LEU A 184 -10.54 1.45 -0.50
C LEU A 184 -10.87 2.81 0.16
N THR A 185 -11.86 2.83 1.04
CA THR A 185 -12.24 4.07 1.74
C THR A 185 -11.25 4.37 2.87
N PRO A 186 -10.99 5.66 3.17
CA PRO A 186 -10.24 6.06 4.36
C PRO A 186 -10.95 5.49 5.61
N GLY A 187 -10.28 4.62 6.35
CA GLY A 187 -10.84 3.89 7.50
C GLY A 187 -10.73 2.36 7.39
N GLN A 188 -10.51 1.83 6.19
CA GLN A 188 -10.33 0.37 5.95
C GLN A 188 -8.87 -0.08 6.16
N ALA A 189 -8.33 0.19 7.36
CA ALA A 189 -6.92 -0.08 7.69
C ALA A 189 -6.57 -1.59 7.60
N TYR A 190 -7.45 -2.46 8.11
CA TYR A 190 -7.21 -3.91 8.08
C TYR A 190 -7.15 -4.45 6.64
N GLN A 191 -8.08 -4.03 5.78
CA GLN A 191 -8.11 -4.44 4.37
C GLN A 191 -6.88 -3.95 3.61
N LYS A 192 -6.43 -2.72 3.88
CA LYS A 192 -5.19 -2.18 3.31
C LYS A 192 -3.99 -3.04 3.72
N THR A 193 -3.83 -3.36 5.00
CA THR A 193 -2.73 -4.20 5.49
C THR A 193 -2.79 -5.61 4.89
N SER A 194 -3.96 -6.24 4.89
CA SER A 194 -4.17 -7.57 4.29
C SER A 194 -3.80 -7.59 2.80
N LEU A 195 -4.20 -6.56 2.05
CA LEU A 195 -3.91 -6.43 0.64
C LEU A 195 -2.42 -6.24 0.36
N THR A 196 -1.72 -5.43 1.18
CA THR A 196 -0.26 -5.23 1.09
C THR A 196 0.51 -6.53 1.31
N LEU A 197 0.18 -7.26 2.38
CA LEU A 197 0.84 -8.54 2.69
C LEU A 197 0.57 -9.57 1.60
N SER A 198 -0.64 -9.61 1.07
CA SER A 198 -1.01 -10.50 -0.05
C SER A 198 -0.19 -10.22 -1.31
N LEU A 199 -0.02 -8.94 -1.67
CA LEU A 199 0.83 -8.54 -2.80
C LEU A 199 2.27 -9.00 -2.59
N GLN A 200 2.85 -8.71 -1.42
CA GLN A 200 4.24 -9.07 -1.12
C GLN A 200 4.46 -10.59 -1.22
N ARG A 201 3.55 -11.38 -0.63
CA ARG A 201 3.61 -12.85 -0.70
C ARG A 201 3.59 -13.33 -2.15
N GLN A 202 2.65 -12.83 -2.96
CA GLN A 202 2.48 -13.28 -4.33
C GLN A 202 3.66 -12.86 -5.22
N MET A 203 4.19 -11.65 -5.03
CA MET A 203 5.37 -11.19 -5.77
C MET A 203 6.60 -12.05 -5.47
N MET A 204 6.80 -12.37 -4.19
CA MET A 204 7.90 -13.21 -3.74
C MET A 204 7.75 -14.64 -4.27
N GLU A 205 6.56 -15.22 -4.20
CA GLU A 205 6.26 -16.56 -4.73
C GLU A 205 6.59 -16.66 -6.22
N ASN A 206 6.17 -15.67 -7.01
CA ASN A 206 6.49 -15.61 -8.44
C ASN A 206 8.00 -15.60 -8.70
N LEU A 207 8.77 -14.84 -7.92
CA LEU A 207 10.22 -14.76 -8.07
C LEU A 207 10.92 -16.06 -7.67
N ILE A 208 10.49 -16.71 -6.58
CA ILE A 208 11.06 -17.99 -6.12
C ILE A 208 10.85 -19.06 -7.19
N ILE A 209 9.62 -19.18 -7.72
CA ILE A 209 9.29 -20.16 -8.76
C ILE A 209 10.11 -19.89 -10.03
N ALA A 210 10.20 -18.63 -10.46
CA ALA A 210 10.97 -18.26 -11.64
C ALA A 210 12.46 -18.56 -11.48
N LYS A 211 13.05 -18.23 -10.33
CA LYS A 211 14.45 -18.52 -10.04
C LYS A 211 14.72 -20.02 -10.05
N ALA A 212 13.86 -20.81 -9.41
CA ALA A 212 13.99 -22.27 -9.43
C ALA A 212 13.94 -22.84 -10.86
N ARG A 213 13.06 -22.31 -11.73
CA ARG A 213 13.00 -22.69 -13.14
C ARG A 213 14.26 -22.29 -13.91
N GLN A 214 14.76 -21.09 -13.68
CA GLN A 214 15.99 -20.61 -14.32
C GLN A 214 17.20 -21.45 -13.89
N ASP A 215 17.36 -21.73 -12.61
CA ASP A 215 18.44 -22.57 -12.06
C ASP A 215 18.37 -24.00 -12.61
N ALA A 216 17.16 -24.54 -12.79
CA ALA A 216 16.96 -25.86 -13.38
C ALA A 216 17.35 -25.89 -14.88
N LEU A 217 17.01 -24.84 -15.64
CA LEU A 217 17.42 -24.70 -17.03
C LEU A 217 18.94 -24.55 -17.16
N GLN A 218 19.54 -23.73 -16.30
CA GLN A 218 20.99 -23.51 -16.30
C GLN A 218 21.76 -24.80 -16.02
N ARG A 219 21.35 -25.57 -15.00
CA ARG A 219 21.96 -26.88 -14.69
C ARG A 219 21.88 -27.85 -15.88
N LYS A 220 20.74 -27.92 -16.58
CA LYS A 220 20.61 -28.76 -17.79
C LYS A 220 21.55 -28.33 -18.91
N MET A 221 21.75 -27.03 -19.09
CA MET A 221 22.65 -26.51 -20.11
C MET A 221 24.12 -26.81 -19.77
N GLU A 222 24.51 -26.67 -18.51
CA GLU A 222 25.86 -26.98 -18.02
C GLU A 222 26.16 -28.48 -18.09
N GLU A 223 25.23 -29.34 -17.68
CA GLU A 223 25.35 -30.79 -17.77
C GLU A 223 25.51 -31.26 -19.22
N ARG A 224 24.70 -30.70 -20.15
CA ARG A 224 24.85 -30.98 -21.57
C ARG A 224 26.22 -30.55 -22.10
N ARG A 225 26.69 -29.37 -21.68
CA ARG A 225 28.01 -28.86 -22.09
C ARG A 225 29.13 -29.77 -21.61
N LEU A 226 29.04 -30.27 -20.38
CA LEU A 226 30.03 -31.19 -19.80
C LEU A 226 30.06 -32.51 -20.57
N ARG A 227 28.90 -33.12 -20.85
CA ARG A 227 28.82 -34.37 -21.62
C ARG A 227 29.44 -34.26 -23.01
N LEU A 228 29.16 -33.17 -23.72
CA LEU A 228 29.77 -32.92 -25.02
C LEU A 228 31.30 -32.75 -24.94
N GLN A 229 31.82 -32.22 -23.83
CA GLN A 229 33.25 -32.10 -23.59
C GLN A 229 33.89 -33.45 -23.22
N GLU A 230 33.19 -34.32 -22.50
CA GLU A 230 33.61 -35.68 -22.19
C GLU A 230 33.63 -36.57 -23.45
N GLU A 231 32.63 -36.44 -24.34
CA GLU A 231 32.57 -37.19 -25.62
C GLU A 231 33.63 -36.74 -26.64
N ALA A 232 34.18 -35.53 -26.48
CA ALA A 232 35.18 -34.96 -27.38
C ALA A 232 36.64 -35.29 -26.97
N ASN A 233 36.85 -35.90 -25.81
CA ASN A 233 38.16 -36.34 -25.29
C ASN A 233 38.33 -37.86 -25.41
#